data_AF-A0A179IAY5-F1
#
_entry.id   AF-A0A179IAY5-F1
#
_cell.length_a   1.000
_cell.length_b   1.000
_cell.length_c   1.000
_cell.angle_alpha   90.00
_cell.angle_beta   90.00
_cell.angle_gamma   90.00
#
_symmetry.space_group_name_H-M   'P 1'
#
loop_
_entity.id
_entity.type
_entity.pdbx_description
1 polymer ?
#
loop_
_entity_poly.entity_id
_entity_poly.type
_entity_poly.pdbx_seq_one_letter_code
_entity_poly.pdbx_strand_id
1 'polypeptide(L)'
;HSPAGTLEKVRDAVAAGPEGEWSNGQQIACVPHVTGRLCAFYQNIGSRRFNKGQTLNYLAGLQGHHCRVCGSIPTDDGNNVANGQLTVNFVS
;
A
#
# COMPACT_ATOMS: atom_id res chain seq x y z
N HIS A 1 -7.85 -2.91 -24.08
CA HIS A 1 -6.64 -2.73 -23.28
C HIS A 1 -6.89 -3.30 -21.90
N SER A 2 -6.04 -4.20 -21.41
CA SER A 2 -6.19 -4.74 -20.05
C SER A 2 -5.79 -3.67 -19.02
N PRO A 3 -6.48 -3.56 -17.87
CA PRO A 3 -6.13 -2.57 -16.86
C PRO A 3 -4.71 -2.82 -16.34
N ALA A 4 -3.78 -1.91 -16.63
CA ALA A 4 -2.47 -1.89 -15.99
C ALA A 4 -2.59 -1.11 -14.69
N GLY A 5 -3.04 -1.77 -13.62
CA GLY A 5 -2.93 -1.23 -12.26
C GLY A 5 -1.46 -0.98 -11.93
N THR A 6 -1.14 0.19 -11.38
CA THR A 6 0.22 0.56 -10.99
C THR A 6 0.22 1.03 -9.54
N LEU A 7 1.41 1.07 -8.93
CA LEU A 7 1.58 1.66 -7.60
C LEU A 7 1.05 3.10 -7.54
N GLU A 8 1.29 3.87 -8.60
CA GLU A 8 0.78 5.24 -8.72
C GLU A 8 -0.74 5.29 -8.67
N LYS A 9 -1.43 4.44 -9.42
CA LYS A 9 -2.90 4.37 -9.39
C LYS A 9 -3.44 3.95 -8.01
N VAL A 10 -2.73 3.07 -7.31
CA VAL A 10 -3.09 2.70 -5.93
C VAL A 10 -2.94 3.90 -5.00
N ARG A 11 -1.83 4.65 -5.08
CA ARG A 11 -1.63 5.88 -4.30
C ARG A 11 -2.72 6.90 -4.57
N ASP A 12 -3.04 7.12 -5.84
CA ASP A 12 -4.07 8.10 -6.24
C ASP A 12 -5.45 7.66 -5.74
N ALA A 13 -5.76 6.36 -5.74
CA ALA A 13 -6.98 5.82 -5.15
C ALA A 13 -7.06 6.03 -3.63
N VAL A 14 -5.94 5.88 -2.90
CA VAL A 14 -5.88 6.23 -1.46
C VAL A 14 -6.08 7.73 -1.25
N ALA A 15 -5.46 8.57 -2.09
CA ALA A 15 -5.56 10.02 -1.97
C ALA A 15 -6.98 10.55 -2.21
N ALA A 16 -7.66 10.00 -3.22
CA ALA A 16 -9.05 10.32 -3.55
C ALA A 16 -10.07 9.68 -2.59
N GLY A 17 -9.66 8.67 -1.84
CA GLY A 17 -10.49 8.00 -0.84
C GLY A 17 -10.75 8.85 0.41
N PRO A 18 -11.69 8.40 1.27
CA PRO A 18 -12.01 9.08 2.51
C PRO A 18 -10.81 9.05 3.48
N GLU A 19 -10.82 9.96 4.45
CA GLU A 19 -9.95 9.84 5.62
C GLU A 19 -10.27 8.57 6.41
N GLY A 20 -9.28 8.01 7.09
CA GLY A 20 -9.45 6.80 7.88
C GLY A 20 -8.15 6.30 8.49
N GLU A 21 -8.28 5.21 9.25
CA GLU A 21 -7.16 4.49 9.84
C GLU A 21 -7.26 2.99 9.57
N TRP A 22 -6.18 2.41 9.07
CA TRP A 22 -6.16 1.01 8.66
C TRP A 22 -5.32 0.16 9.61
N SER A 23 -5.91 -0.98 10.00
CA SER A 23 -5.25 -2.00 10.80
C SER A 23 -4.58 -3.08 9.93
N ASN A 24 -3.88 -3.99 10.59
CA ASN A 24 -3.22 -5.13 9.95
C ASN A 24 -4.17 -5.92 9.04
N GLY A 25 -3.75 -6.19 7.80
CA GLY A 25 -4.49 -6.95 6.79
C GLY A 25 -5.64 -6.20 6.12
N GLN A 26 -6.01 -5.00 6.58
CA GLN A 26 -7.09 -4.24 5.98
C GLN A 26 -6.67 -3.67 4.63
N GLN A 27 -7.47 -3.94 3.59
CA GLN A 27 -7.29 -3.33 2.26
C GLN A 27 -7.65 -1.84 2.33
N ILE A 28 -6.70 -1.01 1.92
CA ILE A 28 -6.81 0.46 1.98
C ILE A 28 -7.49 0.96 0.71
N ALA A 29 -6.87 0.67 -0.43
CA ALA A 29 -7.43 0.93 -1.74
C ALA A 29 -6.94 -0.15 -2.71
N CYS A 30 -7.77 -0.45 -3.70
CA CYS A 30 -7.49 -1.45 -4.72
C CYS A 30 -7.80 -0.87 -6.09
N VAL A 31 -6.94 -1.18 -7.07
CA VAL A 31 -7.17 -0.82 -8.46
C VAL A 31 -7.27 -2.08 -9.33
N PRO A 32 -8.09 -2.08 -10.40
CA PRO A 32 -8.13 -3.19 -11.34
C PRO A 32 -6.77 -3.45 -11.97
N HIS A 33 -6.41 -4.73 -12.09
CA HIS A 33 -5.23 -5.21 -12.79
C HIS A 33 -5.59 -6.39 -13.69
N VAL A 34 -4.75 -6.72 -14.68
CA VAL A 34 -4.99 -7.83 -15.63
C VAL A 34 -5.15 -9.20 -14.96
N THR A 35 -4.64 -9.35 -13.74
CA THR A 35 -4.61 -10.59 -12.94
C THR A 35 -5.55 -10.54 -11.72
N GLY A 36 -6.38 -9.51 -11.57
CA GLY A 36 -7.26 -9.32 -10.41
C GLY A 36 -7.26 -7.89 -9.91
N ARG A 37 -6.94 -7.68 -8.62
CA ARG A 37 -6.81 -6.35 -8.04
C ARG A 37 -5.43 -6.15 -7.45
N LEU A 38 -4.88 -4.95 -7.63
CA LEU A 38 -3.65 -4.50 -6.97
C LEU A 38 -4.07 -3.64 -5.78
N CYS A 39 -3.73 -4.06 -4.57
CA CYS A 39 -4.21 -3.42 -3.34
C CYS A 39 -3.05 -2.98 -2.43
N ALA A 40 -3.23 -1.87 -1.73
CA ALA A 40 -2.40 -1.47 -0.60
C ALA A 40 -3.00 -2.00 0.71
N PHE A 41 -2.16 -2.56 1.59
CA PHE A 41 -2.54 -3.03 2.92
C PHE A 41 -1.32 -3.13 3.85
N TYR A 42 -1.55 -2.99 5.15
CA TYR A 42 -0.52 -3.15 6.17
C TYR A 42 -0.35 -4.62 6.59
N GLN A 43 0.88 -5.02 6.91
CA GLN A 43 1.23 -6.36 7.38
C GLN A 43 2.22 -6.28 8.53
N ASN A 44 2.18 -7.25 9.45
CA ASN A 44 3.07 -7.37 10.60
C ASN A 44 3.06 -6.14 11.54
N ILE A 45 2.00 -5.32 11.54
CA ILE A 45 1.95 -4.08 12.34
C ILE A 45 1.39 -4.27 13.76
N GLY A 46 0.99 -5.49 14.14
CA GLY A 46 0.35 -5.76 15.43
C GLY A 46 -0.99 -5.04 15.57
N SER A 47 -1.20 -4.37 16.71
CA SER A 47 -2.40 -3.57 17.00
C SER A 47 -2.33 -2.13 16.49
N ARG A 48 -1.22 -1.74 15.84
CA ARG A 48 -1.05 -0.39 15.31
C ARG A 48 -2.06 -0.10 14.20
N ARG A 49 -2.31 1.18 13.99
CA ARG A 49 -3.10 1.70 12.88
C ARG A 49 -2.35 2.87 12.27
N PHE A 50 -2.55 3.07 10.97
CA PHE A 50 -1.96 4.19 10.25
C PHE A 50 -3.06 4.97 9.55
N ASN A 51 -2.94 6.29 9.58
CA ASN A 51 -3.88 7.19 8.92
C ASN A 51 -3.53 7.41 7.43
N LYS A 52 -4.36 8.18 6.73
CA LYS A 52 -4.22 8.42 5.29
C LYS A 52 -2.93 9.14 4.94
N GLY A 53 -2.58 10.19 5.70
CA GLY A 53 -1.34 10.93 5.49
C GLY A 53 -0.10 10.04 5.62
N GLN A 54 -0.04 9.22 6.66
CA GLN A 54 1.04 8.24 6.83
C GLN A 54 1.10 7.23 5.68
N THR A 55 -0.06 6.70 5.28
CA THR A 55 -0.16 5.75 4.16
C THR A 55 0.38 6.36 2.87
N LEU A 56 -0.01 7.60 2.54
CA LEU A 56 0.45 8.30 1.35
C LEU A 56 1.96 8.53 1.37
N ASN A 57 2.56 8.85 2.52
CA ASN A 57 4.00 9.01 2.67
C ASN A 57 4.74 7.69 2.39
N TYR A 58 4.26 6.56 2.90
CA TYR A 58 4.86 5.26 2.62
C TYR A 58 4.73 4.85 1.14
N LEU A 59 3.57 5.11 0.52
CA LEU A 59 3.38 4.85 -0.92
C LEU A 59 4.30 5.74 -1.79
N ALA A 60 4.49 7.00 -1.40
CA ALA A 60 5.45 7.88 -2.06
C ALA A 60 6.89 7.37 -1.87
N GLY A 61 7.23 6.84 -0.69
CA GLY A 61 8.51 6.18 -0.44
C GLY A 61 8.75 5.00 -1.40
N LEU A 62 7.76 4.13 -1.58
CA LEU A 62 7.83 3.03 -2.57
C LEU A 62 8.09 3.53 -4.00
N GLN A 63 7.45 4.63 -4.39
CA GLN A 63 7.70 5.25 -5.69
C GLN A 63 9.11 5.83 -5.80
N GLY A 64 9.62 6.45 -4.73
CA GLY A 64 11.00 6.93 -4.63
C GLY A 64 12.04 5.81 -4.77
N HIS A 65 11.68 4.58 -4.41
CA HIS A 65 12.48 3.37 -4.64
C HIS A 65 12.27 2.74 -6.04
N HIS A 66 11.63 3.44 -6.97
CA HIS A 66 11.33 3.00 -8.34
C HIS A 66 10.43 1.76 -8.45
N CYS A 67 9.65 1.43 -7.40
CA CYS A 67 8.63 0.38 -7.50
C CYS A 67 7.50 0.84 -8.44
N ARG A 68 7.21 0.06 -9.50
CA ARG A 68 6.18 0.42 -10.49
C ARG A 68 4.82 -0.25 -10.27
N VAL A 69 4.81 -1.45 -9.73
CA VAL A 69 3.59 -2.29 -9.64
C VAL A 69 3.39 -2.81 -8.22
N CYS A 70 4.29 -3.66 -7.74
CA CYS A 70 4.25 -4.20 -6.38
C CYS A 70 5.48 -3.77 -5.59
N GLY A 71 5.35 -3.76 -4.26
CA GLY A 71 6.44 -3.41 -3.36
C GLY A 71 6.02 -3.44 -1.90
N SER A 72 6.99 -3.45 -1.00
CA SER A 72 6.77 -3.31 0.44
C SER A 72 7.78 -2.35 1.04
N ILE A 73 7.34 -1.51 1.96
CA ILE A 73 8.18 -0.55 2.69
C ILE A 73 7.95 -0.75 4.19
N PRO A 74 9.02 -0.83 5.01
CA PRO A 74 8.89 -0.97 6.44
C PRO A 74 8.20 0.26 7.07
N THR A 75 7.40 0.04 8.09
CA THR A 75 6.75 1.13 8.86
C THR A 75 7.59 1.64 10.02
N ASP A 76 8.65 0.93 10.37
CA ASP A 76 9.55 1.23 11.48
C ASP A 76 10.97 1.50 10.99
N ASP A 77 11.70 2.34 11.72
CA ASP A 77 13.12 2.57 11.48
C ASP A 77 13.92 1.27 11.68
N GLY A 78 14.89 1.02 10.80
CA GLY A 78 15.76 -0.16 10.87
C GLY A 78 15.49 -1.27 9.85
N ASN A 79 14.72 -0.99 8.79
CA ASN A 79 14.58 -1.85 7.60
C ASN A 79 14.10 -3.30 7.83
N ASN A 80 13.50 -3.62 8.98
CA ASN A 80 13.00 -4.96 9.25
C ASN A 80 11.49 -5.05 8.99
N VAL A 81 11.11 -5.63 7.85
CA VAL A 81 9.71 -5.83 7.44
C VAL A 81 8.95 -6.80 8.36
N ALA A 82 9.65 -7.59 9.18
CA ALA A 82 9.04 -8.40 10.22
C ALA A 82 8.42 -7.55 11.36
N ASN A 83 8.87 -6.30 11.51
CA ASN A 83 8.34 -5.40 12.53
C ASN A 83 7.10 -4.65 12.06
N GLY A 84 6.84 -4.59 10.76
CA GLY A 84 5.70 -3.90 10.16
C GLY A 84 6.03 -3.34 8.78
N GLN A 85 5.08 -3.46 7.85
CA GLN A 85 5.24 -2.98 6.47
C GLN A 85 3.92 -2.52 5.86
N LEU A 86 3.99 -1.51 4.99
CA LEU A 86 2.96 -1.26 3.99
C LEU A 86 3.33 -2.04 2.73
N THR A 87 2.36 -2.77 2.18
CA THR A 87 2.55 -3.59 1.00
C THR A 87 1.53 -3.25 -0.08
N VAL A 88 2.01 -3.19 -1.31
CA VAL A 88 1.20 -3.19 -2.52
C VAL A 88 1.42 -4.49 -3.25
N ASN A 89 0.39 -5.32 -3.32
CA ASN A 89 0.46 -6.64 -3.97
C ASN A 89 -0.87 -7.05 -4.60
N PHE A 90 -0.83 -8.07 -5.44
CA PHE A 90 -1.99 -8.69 -6.03
C PHE A 90 -2.85 -9.40 -5.00
N VAL A 91 -4.16 -9.21 -5.09
CA VAL A 91 -5.17 -9.90 -4.30
C VAL A 91 -6.20 -10.50 -5.25
N SER A 92 -6.51 -11.78 -5.03
CA SER A 92 -7.52 -12.55 -5.77
C SER A 92 -8.92 -12.22 -5.25
#